data_AF-A0A9N8KB70-F1
#
_entry.id   AF-A0A9N8KB70-F1
#
_cell.length_a   1.000
_cell.length_b   1.000
_cell.length_c   1.000
_cell.angle_alpha   90.00
_cell.angle_beta   90.00
_cell.angle_gamma   90.00
#
_symmetry.space_group_name_H-M   'P 1'
#
loop_
_entity.id
_entity.type
_entity.pdbx_description
1 polymer ?
#
loop_
_entity_poly.entity_id
_entity_poly.type
_entity_poly.pdbx_seq_one_letter_code
_entity_poly.pdbx_strand_id
1 'polypeptide(L)'
;MSNILNPSQIYAVSQDRSNLQTKNTPPYPPPNTTWVGGYKFGVGGFGVATLWILVGRTTLRAIDRVVIKDAFEKSSDSTVETGLYKGIYRQLKKKGLDFGVDPTHNIGHAASHLRFLKEAYLQVSMTVPDTSEEIYAAQLWGYSRKLLDSPYSPDHNHWRLYMPLYDYGDLNGLIKAHYIEKKAIPEPFIWHTLICLMKAAVQSEDQARSRPNNTDTDVIVVFDMKPGNILLAAPD
;
A
#
# COMPACT_ATOMS: atom_id res chain seq x y z
N MET A 1 -12.00 -18.05 8.30
CA MET A 1 -13.24 -17.24 8.24
C MET A 1 -12.85 -15.85 7.80
N SER A 2 -13.21 -15.44 6.57
CA SER A 2 -12.95 -14.08 6.10
C SER A 2 -13.84 -13.13 6.90
N ASN A 3 -13.25 -12.17 7.62
CA ASN A 3 -14.01 -11.06 8.18
C ASN A 3 -14.60 -10.27 7.02
N ILE A 4 -15.87 -10.51 6.73
CA ILE A 4 -16.65 -9.74 5.77
C ILE A 4 -16.75 -8.33 6.34
N LEU A 5 -16.41 -7.32 5.53
CA LEU A 5 -16.56 -5.93 5.92
C LEU A 5 -17.99 -5.67 6.43
N ASN A 6 -18.11 -4.96 7.54
CA ASN A 6 -19.40 -4.58 8.05
C ASN A 6 -20.02 -3.43 7.21
N PRO A 7 -21.33 -3.15 7.33
CA PRO A 7 -21.99 -2.12 6.54
C PRO A 7 -21.37 -0.72 6.66
N SER A 8 -20.85 -0.34 7.83
CA SER A 8 -20.21 0.98 8.01
C SER A 8 -18.87 1.07 7.29
N GLN A 9 -18.09 -0.02 7.24
CA GLN A 9 -16.87 -0.11 6.43
C GLN A 9 -17.17 -0.07 4.93
N ILE A 10 -18.23 -0.76 4.47
CA ILE A 10 -18.66 -0.72 3.07
C ILE A 10 -19.07 0.71 2.68
N TYR A 11 -19.85 1.38 3.52
CA TYR A 11 -20.21 2.79 3.34
C TYR A 11 -18.97 3.70 3.35
N ALA A 12 -18.01 3.44 4.22
CA ALA A 12 -16.76 4.17 4.27
C ALA A 12 -15.92 4.01 3.01
N VAL A 13 -15.91 2.85 2.35
CA VAL A 13 -15.19 2.67 1.08
C VAL A 13 -15.90 3.40 -0.07
N SER A 14 -17.24 3.44 -0.08
CA SER A 14 -18.02 3.97 -1.20
C SER A 14 -18.14 5.50 -1.27
N GLN A 15 -17.99 6.21 -0.14
CA GLN A 15 -17.99 7.67 -0.10
C GLN A 15 -16.64 8.21 -0.62
N ASP A 16 -16.48 8.48 -1.91
CA ASP A 16 -15.21 8.94 -2.49
C ASP A 16 -14.68 10.24 -1.84
N ARG A 17 -13.68 10.08 -0.97
CA ARG A 17 -12.76 11.12 -0.49
C ARG A 17 -11.35 10.56 -0.55
N SER A 18 -10.98 10.10 -1.73
CA SER A 18 -9.72 9.38 -1.95
C SER A 18 -8.47 10.24 -1.90
N ASN A 19 -8.58 11.56 -1.75
CA ASN A 19 -7.43 12.48 -1.80
C ASN A 19 -6.52 12.23 -3.03
N LEU A 20 -7.03 11.53 -4.06
CA LEU A 20 -6.26 11.21 -5.27
C LEU A 20 -5.99 12.46 -6.11
N GLN A 21 -6.81 13.49 -5.93
CA GLN A 21 -6.60 14.82 -6.49
C GLN A 21 -5.42 15.55 -5.82
N THR A 22 -5.07 15.17 -4.59
CA THR A 22 -3.93 15.71 -3.82
C THR A 22 -2.74 14.76 -3.79
N LYS A 23 -2.72 13.74 -4.66
CA LYS A 23 -1.61 12.79 -4.77
C LYS A 23 -0.35 13.57 -5.14
N ASN A 24 0.56 13.70 -4.18
CA ASN A 24 1.85 14.38 -4.37
C ASN A 24 2.94 13.45 -4.93
N THR A 25 2.58 12.25 -5.39
CA THR A 25 3.50 11.28 -6.00
C THR A 25 3.21 11.05 -7.48
N PRO A 26 4.28 10.90 -8.30
CA PRO A 26 4.14 10.63 -9.72
C PRO A 26 3.31 9.37 -10.06
N PRO A 27 2.65 9.36 -11.23
CA PRO A 27 2.47 10.51 -12.11
C PRO A 27 1.47 11.51 -11.52
N TYR A 28 1.83 12.79 -11.51
CA TYR A 28 0.91 13.87 -11.18
C TYR A 28 -0.21 13.88 -12.23
N PRO A 29 -1.49 13.92 -11.84
CA PRO A 29 -2.59 13.90 -12.80
C PRO A 29 -2.45 15.06 -13.81
N PRO A 30 -2.34 14.78 -15.12
CA PRO A 30 -2.32 15.84 -16.12
C PRO A 30 -3.60 16.69 -16.05
N PRO A 31 -3.59 17.94 -16.55
CA PRO A 31 -4.82 18.73 -16.70
C PRO A 31 -5.90 17.94 -17.46
N ASN A 32 -7.17 18.20 -17.13
CA ASN A 32 -8.31 17.58 -17.79
C ASN A 32 -8.37 16.03 -17.67
N THR A 33 -7.94 15.52 -16.52
CA THR A 33 -8.09 14.10 -16.16
C THR A 33 -9.09 13.93 -15.02
N THR A 34 -9.51 12.69 -14.78
CA THR A 34 -10.34 12.34 -13.63
C THR A 34 -10.05 10.93 -13.18
N TRP A 35 -10.05 10.71 -11.86
CA TRP A 35 -10.06 9.37 -11.32
C TRP A 35 -11.48 8.80 -11.42
N VAL A 36 -11.58 7.56 -11.91
CA VAL A 36 -12.79 6.74 -11.86
C VAL A 36 -12.40 5.42 -11.19
N GLY A 37 -13.23 4.90 -10.31
CA GLY A 37 -12.78 3.77 -9.51
C GLY A 37 -13.73 3.36 -8.40
N GLY A 38 -13.14 2.78 -7.37
CA GLY A 38 -13.86 2.04 -6.34
C GLY A 38 -14.18 0.61 -6.78
N TYR A 39 -13.57 0.12 -7.86
CA TYR A 39 -13.76 -1.25 -8.31
C TYR A 39 -13.11 -2.20 -7.32
N LYS A 40 -13.86 -3.18 -6.84
CA LYS A 40 -13.34 -4.19 -5.92
C LYS A 40 -12.18 -4.94 -6.59
N PHE A 41 -11.00 -4.86 -5.97
CA PHE A 41 -9.77 -5.49 -6.49
C PHE A 41 -9.36 -6.68 -5.61
N GLY A 42 -9.46 -6.55 -4.29
CA GLY A 42 -9.12 -7.62 -3.35
C GLY A 42 -9.81 -7.44 -2.00
N VAL A 43 -9.97 -8.53 -1.25
CA VAL A 43 -10.49 -8.51 0.12
C VAL A 43 -9.58 -9.36 1.00
N GLY A 44 -9.10 -8.79 2.09
CA GLY A 44 -8.34 -9.49 3.12
C GLY A 44 -9.07 -9.45 4.47
N GLY A 45 -8.52 -10.13 5.47
CA GLY A 45 -9.13 -10.19 6.81
C GLY A 45 -9.17 -8.85 7.58
N PHE A 46 -8.42 -7.85 7.11
CA PHE A 46 -8.24 -6.55 7.77
C PHE A 46 -8.53 -5.35 6.86
N GLY A 47 -9.02 -5.58 5.64
CA GLY A 47 -9.22 -4.50 4.69
C GLY A 47 -9.70 -4.90 3.30
N VAL A 48 -9.94 -3.89 2.48
CA VAL A 48 -10.33 -4.00 1.08
C VAL A 48 -9.34 -3.28 0.21
N ALA A 49 -9.02 -3.86 -0.93
CA ALA A 49 -8.31 -3.19 -2.00
C ALA A 49 -9.32 -2.78 -3.08
N THR A 50 -9.28 -1.51 -3.47
CA THR A 50 -10.03 -0.97 -4.61
C THR A 50 -9.09 -0.48 -5.70
N LEU A 51 -9.45 -0.72 -6.96
CA LEU A 51 -8.76 -0.20 -8.12
C LEU A 51 -9.38 1.13 -8.54
N TRP A 52 -8.51 2.08 -8.83
CA TRP A 52 -8.82 3.38 -9.38
C TRP A 52 -7.98 3.63 -10.62
N ILE A 53 -8.59 4.24 -11.62
CA ILE A 53 -8.01 4.47 -12.94
C ILE A 53 -8.10 5.96 -13.23
N LEU A 54 -6.96 6.57 -13.56
CA LEU A 54 -6.90 7.93 -14.04
C LEU A 54 -7.24 7.92 -15.53
N VAL A 55 -8.24 8.69 -15.92
CA VAL A 55 -8.75 8.73 -17.30
C VAL A 55 -8.67 10.16 -17.83
N GLY A 56 -8.25 10.30 -19.08
CA GLY A 56 -8.32 11.58 -19.79
C GLY A 56 -9.78 11.93 -20.13
N ARG A 57 -10.28 13.11 -19.72
CA ARG A 57 -11.70 13.47 -19.94
C ARG A 57 -12.06 13.60 -21.41
N THR A 58 -11.12 13.99 -22.26
CA THR A 58 -11.34 14.12 -23.72
C THR A 58 -11.09 12.80 -24.46
N THR A 59 -10.03 12.07 -24.10
CA THR A 59 -9.63 10.86 -24.83
C THR A 59 -10.35 9.61 -24.34
N LEU A 60 -10.90 9.64 -23.12
CA LEU A 60 -11.44 8.50 -22.37
C LEU A 60 -10.46 7.32 -22.26
N ARG A 61 -9.16 7.58 -22.43
CA ARG A 61 -8.09 6.58 -22.28
C ARG A 61 -7.62 6.53 -20.84
N ALA A 62 -7.32 5.33 -20.37
CA ALA A 62 -6.60 5.13 -19.12
C ALA A 62 -5.18 5.69 -19.25
N ILE A 63 -4.79 6.48 -18.27
CA ILE A 63 -3.49 7.16 -18.18
C ILE A 63 -2.64 6.51 -17.09
N ASP A 64 -3.25 6.23 -15.94
CA ASP A 64 -2.56 5.67 -14.77
C ASP A 64 -3.55 4.86 -13.93
N ARG A 65 -3.02 4.09 -12.97
CA ARG A 65 -3.79 3.21 -12.08
C ARG A 65 -3.23 3.26 -10.67
N VAL A 66 -4.09 3.21 -9.68
CA VAL A 66 -3.70 3.10 -8.27
C VAL A 66 -4.59 2.09 -7.58
N VAL A 67 -3.96 1.27 -6.73
CA VAL A 67 -4.67 0.42 -5.79
C VAL A 67 -4.72 1.15 -4.45
N ILE A 68 -5.92 1.31 -3.92
CA ILE A 68 -6.12 1.83 -2.56
C ILE A 68 -6.49 0.66 -1.67
N LYS A 69 -5.64 0.36 -0.70
CA LYS A 69 -5.96 -0.55 0.40
C LYS A 69 -6.54 0.26 1.56
N ASP A 70 -7.83 0.04 1.80
CA ASP A 70 -8.55 0.52 2.97
C ASP A 70 -8.35 -0.49 4.10
N ALA A 71 -7.62 -0.08 5.15
CA ALA A 71 -7.33 -0.88 6.33
C ALA A 71 -8.08 -0.35 7.55
N PHE A 72 -8.64 -1.26 8.35
CA PHE A 72 -9.47 -0.92 9.50
C PHE A 72 -8.87 -1.51 10.78
N GLU A 73 -8.38 -0.64 11.66
CA GLU A 73 -7.89 -0.99 13.01
C GLU A 73 -8.92 -0.56 14.06
N LYS A 74 -8.88 -1.15 15.26
CA LYS A 74 -9.79 -0.72 16.34
C LYS A 74 -9.45 0.72 16.73
N SER A 75 -10.43 1.52 17.15
CA SER A 75 -10.16 2.88 17.64
C SER A 75 -9.24 2.90 18.86
N SER A 76 -9.19 1.80 19.62
CA SER A 76 -8.27 1.59 20.74
C SER A 76 -6.82 1.31 20.33
N ASP A 77 -6.57 0.94 19.07
CA ASP A 77 -5.22 0.64 18.61
C ASP A 77 -4.40 1.93 18.59
N SER A 78 -3.18 1.86 19.13
CA SER A 78 -2.32 3.03 19.28
C SER A 78 -1.96 3.62 17.92
N THR A 79 -2.21 4.91 17.77
CA THR A 79 -1.78 5.71 16.62
C THR A 79 -0.57 6.58 16.94
N VAL A 80 0.10 6.27 18.06
CA VAL A 80 1.36 6.88 18.50
C VAL A 80 2.55 6.03 18.05
N GLU A 81 3.51 6.66 17.39
CA GLU A 81 4.77 5.99 17.06
C GLU A 81 5.63 5.78 18.32
N THR A 82 6.01 4.53 18.60
CA THR A 82 6.82 4.17 19.77
C THR A 82 7.86 3.10 19.42
N GLY A 83 8.84 2.91 20.30
CA GLY A 83 9.84 1.85 20.18
C GLY A 83 10.57 1.86 18.83
N LEU A 84 10.62 0.69 18.18
CA LEU A 84 11.28 0.49 16.89
C LEU A 84 10.72 1.37 15.76
N TYR A 85 9.50 1.89 15.87
CA TYR A 85 8.90 2.71 14.81
C TYR A 85 9.23 4.20 14.91
N LYS A 86 9.92 4.62 15.98
CA LYS A 86 10.20 6.03 16.26
C LYS A 86 11.04 6.66 15.14
N GLY A 87 10.56 7.79 14.61
CA GLY A 87 11.27 8.55 13.58
C GLY A 87 11.00 8.12 12.14
N ILE A 88 10.34 6.98 11.90
CA ILE A 88 9.99 6.52 10.54
C ILE A 88 9.04 7.51 9.85
N TYR A 89 8.14 8.17 10.58
CA TYR A 89 7.29 9.22 10.00
C TYR A 89 8.07 10.33 9.31
N ARG A 90 9.23 10.71 9.85
CA ARG A 90 10.06 11.76 9.22
C ARG A 90 10.57 11.30 7.85
N GLN A 91 10.86 10.02 7.68
CA GLN A 91 11.19 9.47 6.37
C GLN A 91 9.99 9.51 5.44
N LEU A 92 8.82 9.08 5.92
CA LEU A 92 7.57 9.11 5.16
C LEU A 92 7.27 10.52 4.65
N LYS A 93 7.40 11.53 5.52
CA LYS A 93 7.31 12.95 5.15
C LYS A 93 8.37 13.35 4.13
N LYS A 94 9.64 13.00 4.36
CA LYS A 94 10.75 13.34 3.44
C LYS A 94 10.55 12.74 2.04
N LYS A 95 9.95 11.55 1.97
CA LYS A 95 9.57 10.86 0.73
C LYS A 95 8.29 11.41 0.09
N GLY A 96 7.61 12.38 0.71
CA GLY A 96 6.37 12.97 0.19
C GLY A 96 5.14 12.07 0.27
N LEU A 97 5.14 11.06 1.16
CA LEU A 97 4.14 9.99 1.19
C LEU A 97 3.03 10.20 2.24
N ASP A 98 3.03 11.32 2.97
CA ASP A 98 1.93 11.69 3.87
C ASP A 98 0.87 12.43 3.04
N PHE A 99 -0.31 11.83 2.88
CA PHE A 99 -1.44 12.36 2.10
C PHE A 99 -2.59 12.86 2.98
N GLY A 100 -2.26 13.40 4.16
CA GLY A 100 -3.26 13.82 5.13
C GLY A 100 -3.59 12.69 6.09
N VAL A 101 -2.57 12.22 6.80
CA VAL A 101 -2.71 11.26 7.90
C VAL A 101 -3.45 11.89 9.08
N ASP A 102 -3.15 13.16 9.36
CA ASP A 102 -3.88 13.97 10.32
C ASP A 102 -4.69 15.04 9.56
N PRO A 103 -6.02 14.92 9.53
CA PRO A 103 -6.87 15.81 8.77
C PRO A 103 -7.08 17.16 9.46
N THR A 104 -6.61 17.34 10.70
CA THR A 104 -6.60 18.63 11.40
C THR A 104 -5.34 19.44 11.11
N HIS A 105 -4.34 18.81 10.49
CA HIS A 105 -3.07 19.44 10.15
C HIS A 105 -2.87 19.49 8.63
N ASN A 106 -1.92 20.34 8.22
CA ASN A 106 -1.47 20.36 6.84
C ASN A 106 -0.82 19.02 6.45
N ILE A 107 -0.94 18.65 5.18
CA ILE A 107 -0.30 17.46 4.60
C ILE A 107 1.19 17.44 4.96
N GLY A 108 1.69 16.32 5.50
CA GLY A 108 3.07 16.19 5.95
C GLY A 108 3.33 16.76 7.36
N HIS A 109 2.31 17.19 8.10
CA HIS A 109 2.47 17.80 9.42
C HIS A 109 1.62 17.12 10.52
N ALA A 110 1.35 15.84 10.37
CA ALA A 110 0.58 15.07 11.35
C ALA A 110 1.22 15.03 12.74
N ALA A 111 0.40 15.26 13.77
CA ALA A 111 0.83 15.14 15.16
C ALA A 111 1.28 13.70 15.47
N SER A 112 2.28 13.55 16.36
CA SER A 112 2.91 12.25 16.64
C SER A 112 1.98 11.18 17.16
N HIS A 113 0.86 11.58 17.77
CA HIS A 113 -0.12 10.68 18.37
C HIS A 113 -1.26 10.28 17.43
N LEU A 114 -1.22 10.70 16.16
CA LEU A 114 -2.31 10.48 15.20
C LEU A 114 -1.86 9.78 13.92
N ARG A 115 -0.57 9.45 13.83
CA ARG A 115 0.09 9.21 12.54
C ARG A 115 0.65 7.82 12.31
N PHE A 116 0.56 6.96 13.31
CA PHE A 116 1.17 5.64 13.26
C PHE A 116 0.18 4.59 12.75
N LEU A 117 0.56 3.92 11.66
CA LEU A 117 0.07 2.63 11.22
C LEU A 117 1.27 1.73 10.96
N LYS A 118 1.32 0.58 11.63
CA LYS A 118 2.44 -0.37 11.50
C LYS A 118 2.69 -0.80 10.05
N GLU A 119 1.64 -1.11 9.29
CA GLU A 119 1.77 -1.55 7.90
C GLU A 119 2.40 -0.47 7.01
N ALA A 120 1.89 0.76 7.05
CA ALA A 120 2.43 1.87 6.29
C ALA A 120 3.90 2.17 6.67
N TYR A 121 4.25 2.03 7.95
CA TYR A 121 5.62 2.27 8.44
C TYR A 121 6.62 1.20 8.00
N LEU A 122 6.21 -0.06 7.93
CA LEU A 122 7.05 -1.12 7.36
C LEU A 122 7.19 -0.91 5.85
N GLN A 123 6.09 -0.64 5.16
CA GLN A 123 6.09 -0.48 3.71
C GLN A 123 6.87 0.75 3.24
N VAL A 124 6.77 1.88 3.95
CA VAL A 124 7.58 3.08 3.64
C VAL A 124 9.08 2.86 3.85
N SER A 125 9.46 1.98 4.78
CA SER A 125 10.87 1.63 4.98
C SER A 125 11.41 0.88 3.75
N MET A 126 10.59 0.02 3.15
CA MET A 126 10.93 -0.72 1.91
C MET A 126 10.66 0.09 0.61
N THR A 127 10.14 1.31 0.72
CA THR A 127 9.84 2.14 -0.45
C THR A 127 10.98 3.11 -0.73
N VAL A 128 11.56 3.07 -1.92
CA VAL A 128 12.64 3.98 -2.32
C VAL A 128 12.16 4.80 -3.53
N PRO A 129 11.69 6.05 -3.34
CA PRO A 129 11.25 6.89 -4.44
C PRO A 129 12.38 7.18 -5.43
N ASP A 130 12.03 7.33 -6.71
CA ASP A 130 12.92 7.79 -7.79
C ASP A 130 14.21 6.98 -7.98
N THR A 131 14.22 5.71 -7.55
CA THR A 131 15.33 4.79 -7.76
C THR A 131 15.30 4.20 -9.18
N SER A 132 16.48 4.00 -9.76
CA SER A 132 16.66 3.19 -10.97
C SER A 132 16.89 1.71 -10.67
N GLU A 133 17.04 1.34 -9.39
CA GLU A 133 17.18 -0.04 -8.98
C GLU A 133 15.84 -0.76 -9.00
N GLU A 134 15.85 -2.04 -9.38
CA GLU A 134 14.67 -2.88 -9.34
C GLU A 134 14.25 -3.14 -7.89
N ILE A 135 12.96 -2.98 -7.59
CA ILE A 135 12.44 -3.15 -6.23
C ILE A 135 11.52 -4.36 -6.15
N TYR A 136 11.84 -5.28 -5.24
CA TYR A 136 11.14 -6.56 -5.12
C TYR A 136 10.12 -6.60 -3.97
N ALA A 137 9.82 -5.44 -3.38
CA ALA A 137 8.79 -5.27 -2.35
C ALA A 137 7.68 -4.33 -2.82
N ALA A 138 6.45 -4.59 -2.40
CA ALA A 138 5.30 -3.77 -2.78
C ALA A 138 5.46 -2.31 -2.30
N GLN A 139 5.52 -1.37 -3.25
CA GLN A 139 5.81 0.03 -2.95
C GLN A 139 4.61 0.77 -2.37
N LEU A 140 4.87 1.79 -1.55
CA LEU A 140 3.87 2.72 -1.02
C LEU A 140 3.97 4.06 -1.76
N TRP A 141 2.89 4.47 -2.43
CA TRP A 141 2.79 5.78 -3.08
C TRP A 141 2.27 6.88 -2.17
N GLY A 142 1.63 6.51 -1.06
CA GLY A 142 1.11 7.46 -0.10
C GLY A 142 0.31 6.79 0.99
N TYR A 143 -0.01 7.55 2.01
CA TYR A 143 -0.72 7.08 3.19
C TYR A 143 -1.57 8.21 3.78
N SER A 144 -2.84 7.93 4.06
CA SER A 144 -3.77 8.90 4.66
C SER A 144 -4.71 8.22 5.65
N ARG A 145 -5.43 9.03 6.43
CA ARG A 145 -6.52 8.56 7.30
C ARG A 145 -7.83 9.12 6.81
N LYS A 146 -8.89 8.31 6.82
CA LYS A 146 -10.23 8.78 6.47
C LYS A 146 -11.01 9.20 7.70
N LEU A 147 -11.77 10.29 7.56
CA LEU A 147 -12.73 10.78 8.54
C LEU A 147 -14.15 10.33 8.19
N LEU A 148 -14.86 9.78 9.18
CA LEU A 148 -16.32 9.70 9.17
C LEU A 148 -16.83 10.66 10.26
N ASP A 149 -17.48 11.74 9.83
CA ASP A 149 -18.31 12.71 10.58
C ASP A 149 -17.74 13.37 11.87
N SER A 150 -16.50 13.07 12.22
CA SER A 150 -15.69 13.64 13.30
C SER A 150 -14.21 13.48 12.89
N PRO A 151 -13.23 14.26 13.42
CA PRO A 151 -11.82 14.02 13.13
C PRO A 151 -11.35 12.60 13.50
N TYR A 152 -12.17 11.80 14.20
CA TYR A 152 -11.90 10.40 14.49
C TYR A 152 -13.20 9.60 14.44
N SER A 153 -13.22 8.48 13.72
CA SER A 153 -14.31 7.51 13.89
C SER A 153 -14.20 6.91 15.30
N PRO A 154 -15.27 6.94 16.10
CA PRO A 154 -15.24 6.37 17.45
C PRO A 154 -15.07 4.85 17.42
N ASP A 155 -15.42 4.21 16.31
CA ASP A 155 -15.47 2.75 16.19
C ASP A 155 -14.15 2.15 15.70
N HIS A 156 -13.43 2.87 14.83
CA HIS A 156 -12.24 2.34 14.18
C HIS A 156 -11.30 3.42 13.64
N ASN A 157 -10.04 3.05 13.45
CA ASN A 157 -9.09 3.81 12.64
C ASN A 157 -9.21 3.34 11.19
N HIS A 158 -9.64 4.24 10.29
CA HIS A 158 -9.70 3.96 8.85
C HIS A 158 -8.48 4.55 8.15
N TRP A 159 -7.58 3.69 7.71
CA TRP A 159 -6.38 4.05 6.96
C TRP A 159 -6.51 3.75 5.48
N ARG A 160 -5.87 4.57 4.64
CA ARG A 160 -5.76 4.35 3.21
C ARG A 160 -4.30 4.28 2.82
N LEU A 161 -3.90 3.17 2.20
CA LEU A 161 -2.57 2.96 1.64
C LEU A 161 -2.69 2.97 0.12
N TYR A 162 -1.94 3.87 -0.53
CA TYR A 162 -1.95 4.04 -1.98
C TYR A 162 -0.76 3.27 -2.53
N MET A 163 -1.00 2.39 -3.50
CA MET A 163 -0.02 1.42 -3.98
C MET A 163 -0.08 1.32 -5.51
N PRO A 164 1.03 0.94 -6.18
CA PRO A 164 0.99 0.62 -7.60
C PRO A 164 0.08 -0.58 -7.85
N LEU A 165 -0.47 -0.66 -9.05
CA LEU A 165 -1.14 -1.86 -9.52
C LEU A 165 -0.11 -2.88 -10.02
N TYR A 166 -0.26 -4.11 -9.56
CA TYR A 166 0.46 -5.27 -10.08
C TYR A 166 -0.49 -6.03 -11.03
N ASP A 167 -0.36 -5.74 -12.33
CA ASP A 167 -1.35 -6.06 -13.36
C ASP A 167 -1.64 -7.56 -13.51
N TYR A 168 -0.72 -8.43 -13.10
CA TYR A 168 -0.86 -9.89 -13.24
C TYR A 168 -1.39 -10.57 -11.96
N GLY A 169 -1.84 -9.77 -10.99
CA GLY A 169 -2.45 -10.27 -9.76
C GLY A 169 -1.42 -10.86 -8.79
N ASP A 170 -1.76 -12.00 -8.19
CA ASP A 170 -0.91 -12.69 -7.21
C ASP A 170 -0.46 -14.07 -7.70
N LEU A 171 0.64 -14.58 -7.13
CA LEU A 171 1.21 -15.88 -7.48
C LEU A 171 0.24 -17.04 -7.24
N ASN A 172 -0.66 -16.95 -6.24
CA ASN A 172 -1.68 -17.97 -6.01
C ASN A 172 -2.69 -18.04 -7.16
N GLY A 173 -3.07 -16.91 -7.75
CA GLY A 173 -3.88 -16.83 -8.96
C GLY A 173 -3.21 -17.53 -10.14
N LEU A 174 -1.93 -17.26 -10.37
CA LEU A 174 -1.14 -17.92 -11.42
C LEU A 174 -1.04 -19.43 -11.22
N ILE A 175 -0.72 -19.87 -10.00
CA ILE A 175 -0.63 -21.31 -9.66
C ILE A 175 -1.97 -22.01 -9.95
N LYS A 176 -3.09 -21.39 -9.54
CA LYS A 176 -4.43 -21.94 -9.80
C LYS A 176 -4.75 -22.02 -11.30
N ALA A 177 -4.40 -21.01 -12.07
CA ALA A 177 -4.61 -21.01 -13.52
C ALA A 177 -3.85 -22.18 -14.20
N HIS A 178 -2.58 -22.37 -13.86
CA HIS A 178 -1.77 -23.50 -14.35
C HIS A 178 -2.34 -24.86 -13.94
N TYR A 179 -2.81 -24.98 -12.70
CA TYR A 179 -3.45 -26.20 -12.21
C TYR A 179 -4.73 -26.53 -13.00
N ILE A 180 -5.60 -25.54 -13.23
CA ILE A 180 -6.85 -25.70 -14.00
C ILE A 180 -6.56 -26.12 -15.45
N GLU A 181 -5.60 -25.46 -16.08
CA GLU A 181 -5.17 -25.74 -17.46
C GLU A 181 -4.33 -27.02 -17.59
N LYS A 182 -4.02 -27.70 -16.47
CA LYS A 182 -3.15 -28.89 -16.41
C LYS A 182 -1.80 -28.67 -17.08
N LYS A 183 -1.28 -27.44 -16.98
CA LYS A 183 0.03 -27.05 -17.52
C LYS A 183 1.00 -26.84 -16.36
N ALA A 184 2.16 -27.46 -16.43
CA ALA A 184 3.23 -27.15 -15.49
C ALA A 184 3.59 -25.67 -15.55
N ILE A 185 3.92 -25.08 -14.40
CA ILE A 185 4.54 -23.75 -14.36
C ILE A 185 5.96 -23.94 -14.94
N PRO A 186 6.39 -23.09 -15.90
CA PRO A 186 7.73 -23.21 -16.47
C PRO A 186 8.81 -23.16 -15.37
N GLU A 187 9.73 -24.11 -15.36
CA GLU A 187 10.83 -24.15 -14.39
C GLU A 187 11.62 -22.81 -14.33
N PRO A 188 11.93 -22.13 -15.46
CA PRO A 188 12.59 -20.83 -15.41
C PRO A 188 11.82 -19.76 -14.62
N PHE A 189 10.48 -19.80 -14.65
CA PHE A 189 9.64 -18.88 -13.88
C PHE A 189 9.74 -19.17 -12.38
N ILE A 190 9.83 -20.44 -11.98
CA ILE A 190 9.98 -20.85 -10.58
C ILE A 190 11.33 -20.33 -10.04
N TRP A 191 12.41 -20.52 -10.79
CA TRP A 191 13.73 -20.00 -10.43
C TRP A 191 13.76 -18.48 -10.35
N HIS A 192 13.18 -17.80 -11.33
CA HIS A 192 13.08 -16.35 -11.32
C HIS A 192 12.30 -15.84 -10.10
N THR A 193 11.17 -16.48 -9.76
CA THR A 193 10.38 -16.15 -8.56
C THR A 193 11.23 -16.28 -7.29
N LEU A 194 11.98 -17.38 -7.15
CA LEU A 194 12.88 -17.58 -6.01
C LEU A 194 13.94 -16.48 -5.92
N ILE A 195 14.57 -16.11 -7.04
CA ILE A 195 15.57 -15.04 -7.10
C ILE A 195 14.97 -13.71 -6.64
N CYS A 196 13.78 -13.34 -7.12
CA CYS A 196 13.10 -12.11 -6.72
C CYS A 196 12.81 -12.09 -5.22
N LEU A 197 12.37 -13.22 -4.64
CA LEU A 197 12.14 -13.34 -3.19
C LEU A 197 13.43 -13.17 -2.38
N MET A 198 14.54 -13.77 -2.84
CA MET A 198 15.84 -13.63 -2.17
C MET A 198 16.35 -12.19 -2.25
N LYS A 199 16.22 -11.54 -3.40
CA LYS A 199 16.57 -10.11 -3.56
C LYS A 199 15.70 -9.21 -2.67
N ALA A 200 14.41 -9.50 -2.55
CA ALA A 200 13.51 -8.78 -1.64
C ALA A 200 13.94 -8.90 -0.18
N ALA A 201 14.39 -10.09 0.25
CA ALA A 201 14.88 -10.33 1.59
C ALA A 201 16.15 -9.51 1.89
N VAL A 202 17.12 -9.51 0.97
CA VAL A 202 18.35 -8.69 1.08
C VAL A 202 18.01 -7.20 1.13
N GLN A 203 17.16 -6.71 0.22
CA GLN A 203 16.71 -5.31 0.23
C GLN A 203 16.02 -4.94 1.54
N SER A 204 15.20 -5.83 2.10
CA SER A 204 14.51 -5.58 3.37
C SER A 204 15.49 -5.47 4.54
N GLU A 205 16.56 -6.26 4.56
CA GLU A 205 17.63 -6.19 5.54
C GLU A 205 18.40 -4.87 5.43
N ASP A 206 18.79 -4.48 4.21
CA ASP A 206 19.49 -3.22 3.95
C ASP A 206 18.64 -2.00 4.37
N GLN A 207 17.35 -2.01 4.03
CA GLN A 207 16.43 -0.94 4.44
C GLN A 207 16.15 -0.91 5.95
N ALA A 208 16.13 -2.06 6.61
CA ALA A 208 16.01 -2.13 8.06
C ALA A 208 17.21 -1.47 8.76
N ARG A 209 18.41 -1.64 8.20
CA ARG A 209 19.65 -1.06 8.72
C ARG A 209 19.89 0.39 8.26
N SER A 210 19.19 0.89 7.25
CA SER A 210 19.33 2.28 6.79
C SER A 210 18.35 3.26 7.46
N ARG A 211 17.37 2.76 8.23
CA ARG A 211 16.34 3.58 8.88
C ARG A 211 16.91 4.46 10.01
N PRO A 212 16.28 5.61 10.35
CA PRO A 212 16.65 6.40 11.51
C PRO A 212 16.55 5.61 12.82
N ASN A 213 17.53 5.79 13.70
CA ASN A 213 17.64 5.09 14.98
C ASN A 213 17.72 3.56 14.82
N ASN A 214 18.32 3.08 13.73
CA ASN A 214 18.57 1.67 13.53
C ASN A 214 19.64 1.15 14.50
N THR A 215 19.71 -0.18 14.59
CA THR A 215 20.90 -0.90 15.04
C THR A 215 21.39 -1.82 13.92
N ASP A 216 22.65 -2.28 14.01
CA ASP A 216 23.21 -3.22 13.02
C ASP A 216 22.50 -4.59 13.03
N THR A 217 21.76 -4.87 14.09
CA THR A 217 20.97 -6.09 14.28
C THR A 217 19.52 -5.97 13.81
N ASP A 218 19.09 -4.79 13.34
CA ASP A 218 17.73 -4.60 12.87
C ASP A 218 17.45 -5.43 11.61
N VAL A 219 16.33 -6.14 11.62
CA VAL A 219 15.85 -6.95 10.51
C VAL A 219 14.34 -6.80 10.36
N ILE A 220 13.86 -6.84 9.11
CA ILE A 220 12.43 -6.95 8.80
C ILE A 220 12.14 -8.41 8.46
N VAL A 221 11.25 -9.04 9.22
CA VAL A 221 10.83 -10.44 9.00
C VAL A 221 9.40 -10.47 8.48
N VAL A 222 9.21 -11.05 7.29
CA VAL A 222 7.88 -11.23 6.68
C VAL A 222 7.28 -12.55 7.15
N PHE A 223 6.51 -12.51 8.23
CA PHE A 223 5.93 -13.72 8.86
C PHE A 223 4.84 -14.43 8.04
N ASP A 224 4.20 -13.74 7.08
CA ASP A 224 3.08 -14.28 6.29
C ASP A 224 3.48 -14.49 4.83
N MET A 225 4.67 -15.05 4.58
CA MET A 225 5.11 -15.34 3.21
C MET A 225 4.34 -16.53 2.63
N LYS A 226 3.45 -16.23 1.68
CA LYS A 226 2.61 -17.20 0.96
C LYS A 226 2.29 -16.69 -0.45
N PRO A 227 1.90 -17.57 -1.40
CA PRO A 227 1.66 -17.17 -2.79
C PRO A 227 0.66 -16.03 -2.97
N GLY A 228 -0.37 -15.92 -2.12
CA GLY A 228 -1.34 -14.82 -2.19
C GLY A 228 -0.80 -13.45 -1.76
N ASN A 229 0.41 -13.39 -1.19
CA ASN A 229 1.09 -12.15 -0.80
C ASN A 229 2.27 -11.82 -1.74
N ILE A 230 2.45 -12.57 -2.83
CA ILE A 230 3.46 -12.31 -3.86
C ILE A 230 2.73 -11.74 -5.07
N LEU A 231 2.93 -10.45 -5.35
CA LEU A 231 2.26 -9.73 -6.42
C LEU A 231 3.11 -9.77 -7.70
N LEU A 232 2.44 -9.88 -8.85
CA LEU A 232 3.07 -10.05 -10.16
C LEU A 232 2.94 -8.76 -10.97
N ALA A 233 4.06 -8.11 -11.24
CA ALA A 233 4.14 -6.98 -12.17
C ALA A 233 4.12 -7.45 -13.63
N ALA A 234 3.98 -6.51 -14.56
CA ALA A 234 4.22 -6.81 -15.97
C ALA A 234 5.68 -7.23 -16.17
N PRO A 235 5.96 -8.18 -17.09
CA PRO A 235 7.33 -8.48 -17.49
C PRO A 235 7.97 -7.24 -18.14
N ASP A 236 9.26 -7.07 -17.90
CA ASP A 236 10.09 -6.03 -18.52
C ASP A 236 10.29 -6.28 -20.04
#